data_AF-A0A3A8UY25-F1
#
_entry.id   AF-A0A3A8UY25-F1
#
_cell.length_a   1.000
_cell.length_b   1.000
_cell.length_c   1.000
_cell.angle_alpha   90.00
_cell.angle_beta   90.00
_cell.angle_gamma   90.00
#
_symmetry.space_group_name_H-M   'P 1'
#
loop_
_entity.id
_entity.type
_entity.pdbx_description
1 polymer ?
#
loop_
_entity_poly.entity_id
_entity_poly.type
_entity_poly.pdbx_seq_one_letter_code
_entity_poly.pdbx_strand_id
1 'polypeptide(L)'
;MLTLPIKKKWFDMILSGEKKEEYREIKPYYKSRFYTAGLVDRYGLPTISHAWIAFRNGYSATSPAIEAKCTLDIKTGRPEWGAEPGKEYYVLSIETVVDLTKK
;
A
#
# COMPACT_ATOMS: atom_id res chain seq x y z
N MET A 1 10.19 -0.23 -9.16
CA MET A 1 8.73 -0.19 -8.88
C MET A 1 8.43 -1.08 -7.68
N LEU A 2 7.71 -0.57 -6.68
CA LEU A 2 7.40 -1.34 -5.47
C LEU A 2 6.16 -2.21 -5.72
N THR A 3 6.29 -3.54 -5.60
CA THR A 3 5.15 -4.45 -5.71
C THR A 3 4.71 -4.97 -4.35
N LEU A 4 3.43 -4.79 -4.03
CA LEU A 4 2.82 -5.26 -2.80
C LEU A 4 1.78 -6.34 -3.11
N PRO A 5 2.00 -7.59 -2.66
CA PRO A 5 0.96 -8.61 -2.73
C PRO A 5 -0.15 -8.27 -1.74
N ILE A 6 -1.39 -8.34 -2.19
CA ILE A 6 -2.60 -8.11 -1.39
C ILE A 6 -3.62 -9.23 -1.61
N LYS A 7 -4.51 -9.43 -0.64
CA LYS A 7 -5.60 -10.40 -0.76
C LYS A 7 -6.59 -9.94 -1.83
N LYS A 8 -7.16 -10.90 -2.58
CA LYS A 8 -8.16 -10.66 -3.63
C LYS A 8 -9.26 -9.67 -3.23
N LYS A 9 -9.82 -9.83 -2.02
CA LYS A 9 -10.85 -8.92 -1.50
C LYS A 9 -10.42 -7.45 -1.55
N TRP A 10 -9.20 -7.14 -1.10
CA TRP A 10 -8.70 -5.77 -1.09
C TRP A 10 -8.33 -5.27 -2.48
N PHE A 11 -7.81 -6.16 -3.32
CA PHE A 11 -7.52 -5.86 -4.72
C PHE A 11 -8.78 -5.42 -5.46
N ASP A 12 -9.87 -6.20 -5.35
CA ASP A 12 -11.15 -5.91 -5.98
C ASP A 12 -11.74 -4.58 -5.44
N MET A 13 -11.57 -4.29 -4.15
CA MET A 13 -12.02 -3.02 -3.55
C MET A 13 -11.18 -1.79 -3.96
N ILE A 14 -9.88 -1.95 -4.21
CA ILE A 14 -9.04 -0.87 -4.72
C ILE A 14 -9.35 -0.63 -6.20
N LEU A 15 -9.51 -1.70 -6.97
CA LEU A 15 -9.84 -1.63 -8.39
C LEU A 15 -11.21 -0.96 -8.63
N SER A 16 -12.20 -1.22 -7.77
CA SER A 16 -13.51 -0.53 -7.81
C SER A 16 -13.47 0.91 -7.29
N GLY A 17 -12.37 1.34 -6.65
CA GLY A 17 -12.22 2.67 -6.05
C GLY A 17 -12.93 2.85 -4.71
N GLU A 18 -13.55 1.79 -4.16
CA GLU A 18 -14.20 1.79 -2.85
C GLU A 18 -13.18 1.92 -1.71
N LYS A 19 -12.02 1.26 -1.85
CA LYS A 19 -10.93 1.29 -0.86
C LYS A 19 -9.77 2.14 -1.35
N LYS A 20 -9.49 3.20 -0.60
CA LYS A 20 -8.41 4.16 -0.91
C LYS A 20 -7.24 4.11 0.07
N GLU A 21 -7.22 3.16 1.00
CA GLU A 21 -6.17 3.05 2.02
C GLU A 21 -5.73 1.59 2.17
N GLU A 22 -4.42 1.33 2.18
CA GLU A 22 -3.80 0.02 2.46
C GLU A 22 -2.91 0.13 3.70
N TYR A 23 -3.11 -0.77 4.66
CA TYR A 23 -2.45 -0.74 5.96
C TYR A 23 -1.33 -1.78 6.00
N ARG A 24 -0.16 -1.38 6.49
CA ARG A 24 1.00 -2.25 6.71
C ARG A 24 1.59 -2.00 8.09
N GLU A 25 1.91 -3.07 8.79
CA GLU A 25 2.61 -2.98 10.07
C GLU A 25 3.95 -2.27 9.92
N ILE A 26 4.29 -1.42 10.89
CA ILE A 26 5.60 -0.77 10.96
C ILE A 26 6.63 -1.85 11.34
N LYS A 27 7.30 -2.39 10.32
CA LYS A 27 8.37 -3.39 10.46
C LYS A 27 9.59 -2.96 9.64
N PRO A 28 10.81 -3.38 10.02
CA PRO A 28 12.05 -3.07 9.29
C PRO A 28 11.95 -3.42 7.80
N TYR A 29 11.27 -4.53 7.47
CA TYR A 29 11.00 -4.95 6.10
C TYR A 29 10.27 -3.87 5.27
N TYR A 30 9.16 -3.33 5.79
CA TYR A 30 8.40 -2.30 5.07
C TYR A 30 9.10 -0.95 5.09
N LYS A 31 9.73 -0.59 6.22
CA LYS A 31 10.56 0.63 6.31
C LYS A 31 11.61 0.69 5.20
N SER A 32 12.37 -0.39 4.99
CA SER A 32 13.39 -0.44 3.94
C SER A 32 12.78 -0.30 2.54
N ARG A 33 11.68 -0.99 2.25
CA ARG A 33 11.02 -0.95 0.94
C ARG A 33 10.40 0.42 0.63
N PHE A 34 9.79 1.05 1.63
CA PHE A 34 9.24 2.40 1.51
C PHE A 34 10.33 3.46 1.39
N TYR A 35 11.47 3.26 2.07
CA TYR A 35 12.64 4.14 1.94
C TYR A 35 13.17 4.11 0.51
N THR A 36 13.34 2.90 -0.07
CA THR A 36 13.73 2.75 -1.48
C THR A 36 12.70 3.35 -2.45
N ALA A 37 11.41 3.34 -2.09
CA ALA A 37 10.36 3.99 -2.87
C ALA A 37 10.28 5.52 -2.67
N GLY A 38 11.09 6.09 -1.77
CA GLY A 38 11.09 7.52 -1.45
C GLY A 38 9.92 7.98 -0.56
N LEU A 39 9.13 7.05 -0.02
CA LEU A 39 7.93 7.32 0.78
C LEU A 39 8.22 7.55 2.26
N VAL A 40 9.37 7.09 2.76
CA VAL A 40 9.85 7.41 4.12
C VAL A 40 11.28 7.93 4.07
N ASP A 41 11.68 8.64 5.12
CA ASP A 41 13.05 9.04 5.36
C ASP A 41 13.90 7.91 6.00
N ARG A 42 15.17 8.22 6.33
CA ARG A 42 16.09 7.28 6.99
C ARG A 42 15.60 6.80 8.37
N TYR A 43 14.76 7.58 9.03
CA TYR A 43 14.19 7.27 10.34
C TYR A 43 12.90 6.44 10.21
N GLY A 44 12.32 6.36 9.01
CA GLY A 44 11.09 5.63 8.72
C GLY A 44 9.85 6.50 8.87
N LEU A 45 10.01 7.82 8.92
CA LEU A 45 8.92 8.78 8.95
C LEU A 45 8.44 9.07 7.52
N PRO A 46 7.13 9.21 7.28
CA PRO A 46 6.58 9.51 5.97
C PRO A 46 7.13 10.83 5.40
N THR A 47 7.28 10.86 4.07
CA THR A 47 7.64 12.06 3.31
C THR A 47 6.43 12.60 2.56
N ILE A 48 6.55 13.79 1.99
CA ILE A 48 5.53 14.38 1.09
C ILE A 48 5.55 13.77 -0.32
N SER A 49 6.38 12.75 -0.56
CA SER A 49 6.56 12.15 -1.88
C SER A 49 5.42 11.21 -2.23
N HIS A 50 5.20 11.05 -3.54
CA HIS A 50 4.29 10.05 -4.09
C HIS A 50 5.11 8.95 -4.78
N ALA A 51 4.65 7.71 -4.69
CA ALA A 51 5.26 6.59 -5.40
C ALA A 51 4.22 5.77 -6.15
N TRP A 52 4.63 5.24 -7.29
CA TRP A 52 3.87 4.23 -8.02
C TRP A 52 4.09 2.85 -7.40
N ILE A 53 3.00 2.25 -6.94
CA ILE A 53 2.95 0.94 -6.29
C ILE A 53 2.10 0.00 -7.14
N ALA A 54 2.66 -1.17 -7.45
CA ALA A 54 1.92 -2.25 -8.08
C ALA A 54 1.29 -3.13 -7.00
N PHE A 55 -0.04 -3.12 -6.90
CA PHE A 55 -0.77 -4.06 -6.06
C PHE A 55 -1.06 -5.33 -6.86
N ARG A 56 -0.64 -6.49 -6.33
CA ARG A 56 -0.77 -7.78 -7.02
C ARG A 56 -1.70 -8.72 -6.27
N ASN A 57 -2.63 -9.33 -6.98
CA ASN A 57 -3.51 -10.38 -6.47
C ASN A 57 -2.83 -11.76 -6.56
N GLY A 58 -1.99 -12.07 -5.56
CA GLY A 58 -1.23 -13.32 -5.48
C GLY A 58 0.27 -13.15 -5.70
N TYR A 59 0.98 -14.28 -5.69
CA TYR A 59 2.46 -14.31 -5.73
C TYR A 59 3.04 -14.64 -7.11
N SER A 60 2.22 -15.10 -8.06
CA SER A 60 2.69 -15.42 -9.41
C SER A 60 3.15 -14.17 -10.15
N ALA A 61 4.10 -14.32 -11.08
CA ALA A 61 4.47 -13.25 -12.00
C ALA A 61 3.31 -12.85 -12.93
N THR A 62 2.40 -13.78 -13.23
CA THR A 62 1.23 -13.59 -14.09
C THR A 62 -0.04 -13.20 -13.33
N SER A 63 0.04 -13.08 -12.00
CA SER A 63 -1.09 -12.67 -11.19
C SER A 63 -1.57 -11.27 -11.59
N PRO A 64 -2.89 -11.03 -11.65
CA PRO A 64 -3.45 -9.71 -11.92
C PRO A 64 -2.83 -8.64 -11.02
N ALA A 65 -2.48 -7.51 -11.61
CA ALA A 65 -1.90 -6.38 -10.91
C ALA A 65 -2.54 -5.07 -11.37
N ILE A 66 -2.63 -4.13 -10.44
CA ILE A 66 -3.02 -2.74 -10.70
C ILE A 66 -1.87 -1.85 -10.26
N GLU A 67 -1.65 -0.76 -10.97
CA GLU A 67 -0.72 0.27 -10.56
C GLU A 67 -1.48 1.42 -9.89
N ALA A 68 -0.94 1.90 -8.80
CA ALA A 68 -1.56 2.98 -8.04
C ALA A 68 -0.52 4.02 -7.66
N LYS A 69 -0.88 5.29 -7.80
CA LYS A 69 -0.12 6.40 -7.24
C LYS A 69 -0.52 6.56 -5.78
N CYS A 70 0.44 6.42 -4.88
CA CYS A 70 0.20 6.41 -3.45
C CYS A 70 1.09 7.41 -2.71
N THR A 71 0.54 7.97 -1.65
CA THR A 71 1.28 8.63 -0.56
C THR A 71 1.33 7.71 0.65
N LEU A 72 2.22 8.01 1.60
CA LEU A 72 2.36 7.25 2.83
C LEU A 72 2.09 8.16 4.01
N ASP A 73 1.43 7.62 5.03
CA ASP A 73 1.22 8.27 6.32
C ASP A 73 1.40 7.25 7.45
N ILE A 74 1.54 7.72 8.69
CA ILE A 74 1.48 6.86 9.89
C ILE A 74 0.18 7.20 10.61
N LYS A 75 -0.73 6.22 10.67
CA LYS A 75 -2.00 6.35 11.39
C LYS A 75 -2.13 5.23 12.40
N THR A 76 -2.88 5.51 13.46
CA THR A 76 -3.31 4.47 14.39
C THR A 76 -4.21 3.47 13.67
N GLY A 77 -4.01 2.19 13.96
CA GLY A 77 -4.80 1.10 13.43
C GLY A 77 -6.27 1.28 13.76
N ARG A 78 -7.13 0.97 12.79
CA ARG A 78 -8.58 1.00 12.96
C ARG A 78 -9.07 -0.37 13.45
N PRO A 79 -9.65 -0.49 14.66
CA PRO A 79 -10.14 -1.78 15.16
C PRO A 79 -11.19 -2.44 14.26
N GLU A 80 -12.01 -1.63 13.56
CA GLU A 80 -12.99 -2.07 12.56
C GLU A 80 -12.37 -2.85 11.37
N TRP A 81 -11.08 -2.66 11.11
CA TRP A 81 -10.32 -3.39 10.08
C TRP A 81 -9.41 -4.48 10.67
N GLY A 82 -9.61 -4.82 11.95
CA GLY A 82 -8.86 -5.85 12.65
C GLY A 82 -7.47 -5.43 13.13
N ALA A 83 -7.18 -4.13 13.17
CA ALA A 83 -5.94 -3.60 13.71
C ALA A 83 -5.98 -3.45 15.23
N GLU A 84 -4.83 -3.56 15.88
CA GLU A 84 -4.73 -3.43 17.34
C GLU A 84 -4.98 -1.96 17.75
N PRO A 85 -5.86 -1.70 18.75
CA PRO A 85 -6.08 -0.35 19.25
C PRO A 85 -4.77 0.28 19.75
N GLY A 86 -4.52 1.52 19.34
CA GLY A 86 -3.33 2.27 19.77
C GLY A 86 -2.02 1.90 19.07
N LYS A 87 -2.02 0.89 18.18
CA LYS A 87 -0.84 0.52 17.40
C LYS A 87 -0.75 1.34 16.12
N GLU A 88 0.44 1.80 15.77
CA GLU A 88 0.70 2.58 14.56
C GLU A 88 0.99 1.67 13.36
N TYR A 89 0.50 2.09 12.20
CA TYR A 89 0.65 1.40 10.93
C TYR A 89 1.07 2.40 9.85
N TYR A 90 1.85 1.91 8.90
CA TYR A 90 2.03 2.58 7.63
C TYR A 90 0.73 2.49 6.84
N VAL A 91 0.17 3.64 6.46
CA VAL A 91 -1.05 3.75 5.67
C VAL A 91 -0.72 4.33 4.31
N LEU A 92 -0.84 3.50 3.28
CA LEU A 92 -0.73 3.92 1.89
C LEU A 92 -2.07 4.50 1.44
N SER A 93 -2.11 5.79 1.15
CA SER A 93 -3.29 6.45 0.60
C SER A 93 -3.22 6.44 -0.91
N ILE A 94 -4.24 5.90 -1.56
CA ILE A 94 -4.32 5.66 -3.00
C ILE A 94 -5.02 6.85 -3.64
N GLU A 95 -4.30 7.57 -4.49
CA GLU A 95 -4.80 8.77 -5.16
C GLU A 95 -5.33 8.47 -6.57
N THR A 96 -4.63 7.62 -7.30
CA THR A 96 -4.97 7.25 -8.68
C THR A 96 -4.69 5.78 -8.88
N VAL A 97 -5.59 5.08 -9.59
CA VAL A 97 -5.45 3.67 -9.95
C VAL A 97 -5.45 3.56 -11.47
N VAL A 98 -4.51 2.79 -12.00
CA VAL A 98 -4.39 2.42 -13.40
C VAL A 98 -4.53 0.90 -13.48
N ASP A 99 -5.60 0.45 -14.15
CA ASP A 99 -5.88 -0.96 -14.36
C ASP A 99 -5.04 -1.50 -15.51
N LEU A 100 -4.03 -2.31 -15.19
CA LEU A 100 -3.16 -2.96 -16.17
C LEU A 100 -3.75 -4.27 -16.74
N THR A 101 -4.91 -4.70 -16.26
CA THR A 101 -5.56 -5.94 -16.74
C THR A 101 -6.29 -5.73 -18.07
N LYS A 102 -6.61 -4.48 -18.41
CA LYS A 102 -7.20 -4.09 -19.69
C LYS A 102 -6.08 -3.72 -20.68
N LYS A 103 -5.41 -4.74 -21.21
CA LYS A 103 -4.61 -4.61 -22.43
C LYS A 103 -5.37 -5.18 -23.61
#